data_AF-A0A562K1M3-F1
#
_entry.id   AF-A0A562K1M3-F1
#
_cell.length_a   1.000
_cell.length_b   1.000
_cell.length_c   1.000
_cell.angle_alpha   90.00
_cell.angle_beta   90.00
_cell.angle_gamma   90.00
#
_symmetry.space_group_name_H-M   'P 1'
#
loop_
_entity.id
_entity.type
_entity.pdbx_description
1 polymer ?
#
loop_
_entity_poly.entity_id
_entity_poly.type
_entity_poly.pdbx_seq_one_letter_code
_entity_poly.pdbx_strand_id
1 'polypeptide(L)'
;MLKSKKINRILSIIGMIMAIAIAYSVLVYLNKEQNTARVQKSSKTAEMAEQDLMYSDLGDFIASNHTFYNETLGWGRDRFVSWSKQRKQAELIANSLKSLSAENEDLQQDLNMIGNLAEKVQGGTKDKEALIKLHRFFHDLDIDYNDYKDTTDYFDVTEYKGEG
;
A
#
# COMPACT_ATOMS: atom_id res chain seq x y z
N MET A 1 -34.95 -4.10 13.97
CA MET A 1 -34.26 -3.13 13.09
C MET A 1 -32.73 -3.28 13.01
N LEU A 2 -32.01 -3.87 13.98
CA LEU A 2 -30.54 -3.99 13.90
C LEU A 2 -30.01 -5.05 12.91
N LYS A 3 -30.76 -6.13 12.64
CA LYS A 3 -30.31 -7.21 11.73
C LYS A 3 -30.22 -6.77 10.27
N SER A 4 -31.15 -5.95 9.78
CA SER A 4 -31.15 -5.49 8.37
C SER A 4 -30.00 -4.53 8.06
N LYS A 5 -29.59 -3.66 9.00
CA LYS A 5 -28.42 -2.78 8.82
C LYS A 5 -27.10 -3.55 8.66
N LYS A 6 -26.92 -4.66 9.40
CA LYS A 6 -25.72 -5.52 9.29
C LYS A 6 -25.70 -6.29 7.97
N ILE A 7 -26.85 -6.79 7.51
CA ILE A 7 -26.97 -7.50 6.23
C ILE A 7 -26.69 -6.56 5.05
N ASN A 8 -27.19 -5.33 5.08
CA ASN A 8 -26.95 -4.35 4.02
C ASN A 8 -25.47 -3.90 3.95
N ARG A 9 -24.77 -3.82 5.10
CA ARG A 9 -23.31 -3.59 5.11
C ARG A 9 -22.53 -4.77 4.53
N ILE A 10 -22.89 -6.01 4.85
CA ILE A 10 -22.24 -7.21 4.30
C ILE A 10 -22.46 -7.34 2.79
N LEU A 11 -23.67 -7.07 2.30
CA LEU A 11 -23.97 -7.08 0.86
C LEU A 11 -23.23 -5.99 0.08
N SER A 12 -23.06 -4.79 0.67
CA SER A 12 -22.26 -3.71 0.07
C SER A 12 -20.78 -4.09 -0.05
N ILE A 13 -20.22 -4.78 0.96
CA ILE A 13 -18.82 -5.22 0.97
C ILE A 13 -18.59 -6.31 -0.08
N ILE A 14 -19.50 -7.28 -0.19
CA ILE A 14 -19.41 -8.34 -1.23
C ILE A 14 -19.54 -7.75 -2.63
N GLY A 15 -20.43 -6.77 -2.82
CA GLY A 15 -20.57 -6.05 -4.10
C GLY A 15 -19.29 -5.31 -4.50
N MET A 16 -18.61 -4.67 -3.55
CA MET A 16 -17.35 -3.97 -3.79
C MET A 16 -16.19 -4.91 -4.11
N ILE A 17 -16.11 -6.07 -3.42
CA ILE A 17 -15.11 -7.12 -3.70
C ILE A 17 -15.29 -7.68 -5.12
N MET A 18 -16.54 -7.91 -5.55
CA MET A 18 -16.85 -8.35 -6.91
C MET A 18 -16.43 -7.29 -7.95
N ALA A 19 -16.66 -6.00 -7.68
CA ALA A 19 -16.25 -4.92 -8.59
C ALA A 19 -14.72 -4.83 -8.73
N ILE A 20 -13.97 -4.98 -7.64
CA ILE A 20 -12.49 -4.98 -7.65
C ILE A 20 -11.95 -6.19 -8.40
N ALA A 21 -12.52 -7.38 -8.19
CA ALA A 21 -12.11 -8.59 -8.92
C ALA A 21 -12.39 -8.49 -10.43
N ILE A 22 -13.51 -7.87 -10.81
CA ILE A 22 -13.84 -7.60 -12.21
C ILE A 22 -12.87 -6.57 -12.80
N ALA A 23 -12.61 -5.47 -12.10
CA ALA A 23 -11.64 -4.45 -12.55
C ALA A 23 -10.23 -5.03 -12.74
N TYR A 24 -9.78 -5.88 -11.80
CA TYR A 24 -8.48 -6.55 -11.89
C TYR A 24 -8.43 -7.55 -13.05
N SER A 25 -9.52 -8.28 -13.30
CA SER A 25 -9.61 -9.23 -14.42
C SER A 25 -9.61 -8.52 -15.78
N VAL A 26 -10.31 -7.38 -15.88
CA VAL A 26 -10.29 -6.51 -17.08
C VAL A 26 -8.89 -5.94 -17.31
N LEU A 27 -8.22 -5.45 -16.27
CA LEU A 27 -6.85 -4.95 -16.35
C LEU A 27 -5.88 -6.03 -16.86
N VAL A 28 -5.95 -7.25 -16.32
CA VAL A 28 -5.13 -8.39 -16.76
C VAL A 28 -5.42 -8.76 -18.22
N TYR A 29 -6.68 -8.73 -18.65
CA TYR A 29 -7.07 -9.03 -20.03
C TYR A 29 -6.58 -7.97 -21.03
N LEU A 30 -6.76 -6.69 -20.72
CA LEU A 30 -6.26 -5.58 -21.53
C LEU A 30 -4.73 -5.58 -21.61
N ASN A 31 -4.04 -5.90 -20.51
CA ASN A 31 -2.58 -5.99 -20.50
C ASN A 31 -2.07 -7.16 -21.36
N LYS A 32 -2.85 -8.25 -21.49
CA LYS A 32 -2.49 -9.38 -22.37
C LYS A 32 -2.52 -9.00 -23.85
N GLU A 33 -3.50 -8.23 -24.30
CA GLU A 33 -3.59 -7.77 -25.71
C GLU A 33 -2.52 -6.73 -26.06
N GLN A 34 -2.24 -5.80 -25.14
CA GLN A 34 -1.23 -4.75 -25.33
C GLN A 34 0.19 -5.33 -25.44
N ASN A 35 0.51 -6.38 -24.67
CA ASN A 35 1.82 -7.02 -24.72
C ASN A 35 2.07 -7.81 -26.02
N THR A 36 1.04 -8.39 -26.64
CA THR A 36 1.19 -9.04 -27.95
C THR A 36 1.45 -8.04 -29.09
N ALA A 37 0.95 -6.81 -28.99
CA ALA A 37 1.17 -5.76 -29.98
C ALA A 37 2.51 -5.01 -29.78
N ARG A 38 3.01 -4.89 -28.54
CA ARG A 38 4.19 -4.08 -28.18
C ARG A 38 5.53 -4.72 -28.55
N VAL A 39 5.62 -6.06 -28.64
CA VAL A 39 6.88 -6.79 -28.91
C VAL A 39 7.47 -6.47 -30.30
N GLN A 40 6.69 -5.96 -31.26
CA GLN A 40 7.17 -5.73 -32.62
C GLN A 40 7.70 -4.32 -32.93
N LYS A 41 7.56 -3.29 -32.06
CA LYS A 41 7.78 -1.89 -32.51
C LYS A 41 8.61 -0.95 -31.64
N SER A 42 9.44 -1.41 -30.71
CA SER A 42 10.28 -0.43 -29.98
C SER A 42 11.66 -0.97 -29.61
N SER A 43 12.51 -1.01 -30.64
CA SER A 43 13.95 -0.83 -30.49
C SER A 43 14.23 0.62 -30.87
N LYS A 44 15.01 1.32 -30.03
CA LYS A 44 15.51 2.71 -30.10
C LYS A 44 14.71 3.83 -29.41
N THR A 45 15.18 4.08 -28.18
CA THR A 45 15.69 5.36 -27.66
C THR A 45 14.69 6.41 -27.15
N ALA A 46 14.83 6.68 -25.84
CA ALA A 46 14.49 7.89 -25.11
C ALA A 46 13.00 8.27 -25.00
N GLU A 47 12.39 7.86 -23.88
CA GLU A 47 11.52 8.72 -23.07
C GLU A 47 11.33 8.05 -21.69
N MET A 48 12.04 8.59 -20.70
CA MET A 48 11.75 8.40 -19.28
C MET A 48 10.53 9.26 -18.93
N ALA A 49 9.36 8.66 -18.93
CA ALA A 49 8.08 9.10 -18.34
C ALA A 49 7.06 8.16 -18.99
N GLU A 50 6.56 7.13 -18.34
CA GLU A 50 5.61 7.20 -17.24
C GLU A 50 5.56 5.75 -16.75
N GLN A 51 6.34 5.44 -15.72
CA GLN A 51 6.32 4.12 -15.13
C GLN A 51 5.09 4.07 -14.24
N ASP A 52 3.95 3.69 -14.82
CA ASP A 52 2.65 3.40 -14.18
C ASP A 52 2.79 3.24 -12.67
N LEU A 53 2.78 4.37 -11.95
CA LEU A 53 2.99 4.35 -10.52
C LEU A 53 1.73 3.72 -9.97
N MET A 54 1.89 2.67 -9.16
CA MET A 54 0.75 2.01 -8.53
C MET A 54 -0.10 2.95 -7.67
N TYR A 55 0.42 4.14 -7.34
CA TYR A 55 -0.18 5.18 -6.52
C TYR A 55 -0.17 6.51 -7.30
N SER A 56 -1.21 7.32 -7.15
CA SER A 56 -1.32 8.58 -7.89
C SER A 56 -0.42 9.69 -7.30
N ASP A 57 -0.19 9.65 -5.97
CA ASP A 57 0.73 10.52 -5.25
C ASP A 57 1.20 9.88 -3.92
N LEU A 58 1.91 10.64 -3.09
CA LEU A 58 2.43 10.20 -1.79
C LEU A 58 1.31 9.91 -0.77
N GLY A 59 0.23 10.69 -0.79
CA GLY A 59 -0.91 10.49 0.11
C GLY A 59 -1.61 9.16 -0.18
N ASP A 60 -1.83 8.87 -1.48
CA ASP A 60 -2.37 7.59 -1.95
C ASP A 60 -1.46 6.40 -1.57
N PHE A 61 -0.14 6.58 -1.67
CA PHE A 61 0.84 5.60 -1.23
C PHE A 61 0.70 5.29 0.27
N ILE A 62 0.58 6.32 1.11
CA ILE A 62 0.43 6.18 2.56
C ILE A 62 -0.89 5.46 2.90
N ALA A 63 -2.02 6.00 2.43
CA ALA A 63 -3.36 5.49 2.75
C ALA A 63 -3.59 4.05 2.30
N SER A 64 -3.11 3.71 1.09
CA SER A 64 -3.26 2.36 0.54
C SER A 64 -2.46 1.32 1.33
N ASN A 65 -1.24 1.66 1.76
CA ASN A 65 -0.42 0.77 2.57
C ASN A 65 -0.95 0.65 4.01
N HIS A 66 -1.44 1.74 4.60
CA HIS A 66 -2.14 1.69 5.88
C HIS A 66 -3.33 0.73 5.80
N THR A 67 -4.19 0.87 4.77
CA THR A 67 -5.34 -0.02 4.53
C THR A 67 -4.90 -1.48 4.43
N PHE A 68 -3.88 -1.78 3.63
CA PHE A 68 -3.35 -3.15 3.50
C PHE A 68 -2.92 -3.74 4.85
N TYR A 69 -2.17 -2.99 5.66
CA TYR A 69 -1.68 -3.50 6.93
C TYR A 69 -2.80 -3.62 7.98
N ASN A 70 -3.76 -2.69 8.01
CA ASN A 70 -4.94 -2.80 8.86
C ASN A 70 -5.77 -4.05 8.51
N GLU A 71 -5.96 -4.34 7.22
CA GLU A 71 -6.71 -5.51 6.76
C GLU A 71 -5.99 -6.84 7.01
N THR A 72 -4.65 -6.85 6.99
CA THR A 72 -3.86 -8.08 7.06
C THR A 72 -3.26 -8.38 8.43
N LEU A 73 -3.05 -7.37 9.27
CA LEU A 73 -2.48 -7.49 10.62
C LEU A 73 -3.42 -6.98 11.70
N GLY A 74 -4.29 -6.02 11.40
CA GLY A 74 -5.23 -5.44 12.36
C GLY A 74 -6.26 -6.44 12.89
N TRP A 75 -6.88 -6.08 14.01
CA TRP A 75 -7.97 -6.84 14.64
C TRP A 75 -7.60 -8.29 15.01
N GLY A 76 -6.33 -8.52 15.37
CA GLY A 76 -5.80 -9.81 15.78
C GLY A 76 -5.43 -10.76 14.62
N ARG A 77 -5.40 -10.26 13.37
CA ARG A 77 -4.99 -11.04 12.19
C ARG A 77 -3.48 -11.26 12.12
N ASP A 78 -2.71 -10.46 12.83
CA ASP A 78 -1.28 -10.63 13.09
C ASP A 78 -0.91 -12.01 13.67
N ARG A 79 -1.88 -12.77 14.23
CA ARG A 79 -1.67 -14.17 14.64
C ARG A 79 -1.55 -15.16 13.48
N PHE A 80 -2.04 -14.80 12.29
CA PHE A 80 -2.11 -15.66 11.11
C PHE A 80 -1.54 -14.98 9.87
N VAL A 81 -0.29 -14.49 9.99
CA VAL A 81 0.38 -13.72 8.93
C VAL A 81 0.51 -14.51 7.63
N SER A 82 -0.05 -13.95 6.55
CA SER A 82 0.19 -14.44 5.18
C SER A 82 1.51 -13.89 4.63
N TRP A 83 2.62 -14.57 4.92
CA TRP A 83 3.96 -14.13 4.52
C TRP A 83 4.15 -13.93 3.01
N SER A 84 3.42 -14.66 2.17
CA SER A 84 3.46 -14.42 0.72
C SER A 84 2.85 -13.07 0.33
N LYS A 85 1.71 -12.70 0.93
CA LYS A 85 1.09 -11.38 0.72
C LYS A 85 1.98 -10.25 1.25
N GLN A 86 2.54 -10.43 2.46
CA GLN A 86 3.41 -9.44 3.08
C GLN A 86 4.67 -9.18 2.26
N ARG A 87 5.32 -10.23 1.75
CA ARG A 87 6.50 -10.08 0.86
C ARG A 87 6.16 -9.37 -0.43
N LYS A 88 5.02 -9.69 -1.05
CA LYS A 88 4.59 -9.02 -2.28
C LYS A 88 4.30 -7.54 -2.03
N GLN A 89 3.65 -7.19 -0.92
CA GLN A 89 3.43 -5.78 -0.59
C GLN A 89 4.74 -5.05 -0.30
N ALA A 90 5.65 -5.68 0.45
CA ALA A 90 6.96 -5.11 0.74
C ALA A 90 7.78 -4.84 -0.54
N GLU A 91 7.72 -5.73 -1.52
CA GLU A 91 8.33 -5.50 -2.84
C GLU A 91 7.69 -4.30 -3.57
N LEU A 92 6.37 -4.15 -3.51
CA LEU A 92 5.68 -2.99 -4.09
C LEU A 92 6.09 -1.69 -3.39
N ILE A 93 6.15 -1.68 -2.06
CA ILE A 93 6.62 -0.54 -1.26
C ILE A 93 8.04 -0.15 -1.67
N ALA A 94 8.98 -1.10 -1.64
CA ALA A 94 10.38 -0.86 -1.97
C ALA A 94 10.57 -0.34 -3.41
N ASN A 95 9.74 -0.80 -4.36
CA ASN A 95 9.77 -0.31 -5.73
C ASN A 95 9.19 1.10 -5.86
N SER A 96 8.09 1.42 -5.17
CA SER A 96 7.49 2.77 -5.21
C SER A 96 8.41 3.82 -4.60
N LEU A 97 9.13 3.48 -3.53
CA LEU A 97 10.08 4.40 -2.88
C LEU A 97 11.33 4.71 -3.72
N LYS A 98 11.55 4.05 -4.86
CA LYS A 98 12.61 4.43 -5.82
C LYS A 98 12.29 5.73 -6.58
N SER A 99 11.01 6.06 -6.68
CA SER A 99 10.51 7.23 -7.42
C SER A 99 9.79 8.25 -6.56
N LEU A 100 9.46 7.89 -5.31
CA LEU A 100 8.86 8.79 -4.33
C LEU A 100 9.93 9.39 -3.44
N SER A 101 9.85 10.69 -3.23
CA SER A 101 10.66 11.44 -2.26
C SER A 101 9.83 12.55 -1.64
N ALA A 102 10.22 12.99 -0.45
CA ALA A 102 9.64 14.13 0.24
C ALA A 102 10.67 15.24 0.37
N GLU A 103 10.23 16.51 0.23
CA GLU A 103 11.10 17.67 0.48
C GLU A 103 11.32 17.88 1.99
N ASN A 104 10.33 17.52 2.81
CA ASN A 104 10.45 17.55 4.26
C ASN A 104 11.42 16.45 4.74
N GLU A 105 12.45 16.84 5.50
CA GLU A 105 13.52 15.95 5.94
C GLU A 105 13.02 14.83 6.87
N ASP A 106 12.11 15.14 7.80
CA ASP A 106 11.54 14.17 8.74
C ASP A 106 10.70 13.13 7.99
N LEU A 107 9.86 13.58 7.05
CA LEU A 107 9.08 12.69 6.20
C LEU A 107 9.98 11.82 5.31
N GLN A 108 11.05 12.38 4.76
CA GLN A 108 12.01 11.61 3.98
C GLN A 108 12.74 10.56 4.84
N GLN A 109 13.04 10.87 6.10
CA GLN A 109 13.61 9.91 7.05
C GLN A 109 12.63 8.76 7.35
N ASP A 110 11.35 9.06 7.56
CA ASP A 110 10.31 8.06 7.76
C ASP A 110 10.17 7.15 6.52
N LEU A 111 10.17 7.71 5.31
CA LEU A 111 10.13 6.95 4.05
C LEU A 111 11.35 6.05 3.90
N ASN A 112 12.55 6.51 4.28
CA ASN A 112 13.76 5.69 4.26
C ASN A 112 13.66 4.51 5.25
N MET A 113 13.11 4.74 6.44
CA MET A 113 12.89 3.69 7.44
C MET A 113 11.88 2.65 6.96
N ILE A 114 10.78 3.08 6.34
CA ILE A 114 9.80 2.21 5.68
C ILE A 114 10.49 1.37 4.60
N GLY A 115 11.32 1.98 3.74
CA GLY A 115 12.09 1.28 2.72
C GLY A 115 12.96 0.15 3.29
N ASN A 116 13.75 0.45 4.33
CA ASN A 116 14.59 -0.54 5.01
C ASN A 116 13.79 -1.71 5.60
N LEU A 117 12.64 -1.42 6.23
CA LEU A 117 11.75 -2.44 6.77
C LEU A 117 11.14 -3.30 5.65
N ALA A 118 10.73 -2.69 4.55
CA ALA A 118 10.17 -3.38 3.40
C ALA A 118 11.20 -4.31 2.75
N GLU A 119 12.43 -3.85 2.52
CA GLU A 119 13.52 -4.68 1.98
C GLU A 119 13.81 -5.89 2.88
N LYS A 120 13.81 -5.70 4.21
CA LYS A 120 13.99 -6.79 5.17
C LYS A 120 12.88 -7.85 5.06
N VAL A 121 11.63 -7.43 4.92
CA VAL A 121 10.49 -8.35 4.74
C VAL A 121 10.58 -9.05 3.38
N GLN A 122 10.86 -8.30 2.31
CA GLN A 122 11.03 -8.80 0.95
C GLN A 122 12.12 -9.88 0.88
N GLY A 123 13.24 -9.69 1.59
CA GLY A 123 14.37 -10.63 1.70
C GLY A 123 14.01 -11.99 2.32
N GLY A 124 12.76 -12.20 2.73
CA GLY A 124 12.25 -13.49 3.18
C GLY A 124 12.35 -13.71 4.69
N THR A 125 12.73 -12.68 5.45
CA THR A 125 12.70 -12.76 6.92
C THR A 125 11.25 -12.88 7.39
N LYS A 126 10.98 -13.81 8.30
CA LYS A 126 9.68 -13.94 8.98
C LYS A 126 9.64 -13.07 10.23
N ASP A 127 10.06 -11.81 10.09
CA ASP A 127 10.09 -10.86 11.19
C ASP A 127 8.75 -10.15 11.33
N LYS A 128 7.97 -10.59 12.32
CA LYS A 128 6.65 -10.01 12.60
C LYS A 128 6.76 -8.59 13.14
N GLU A 129 7.84 -8.26 13.84
CA GLU A 129 8.07 -6.91 14.36
C GLU A 129 8.23 -5.91 13.22
N ALA A 130 8.93 -6.30 12.15
CA ALA A 130 9.05 -5.48 10.94
C ALA A 130 7.68 -5.16 10.31
N LEU A 131 6.77 -6.15 10.26
CA LEU A 131 5.40 -5.96 9.75
C LEU A 131 4.57 -5.02 10.63
N ILE A 132 4.70 -5.16 11.95
CA ILE A 132 4.01 -4.28 12.91
C ILE A 132 4.54 -2.86 12.79
N LYS A 133 5.86 -2.67 12.65
CA LYS A 133 6.46 -1.35 12.43
C LYS A 133 5.98 -0.73 11.14
N LEU A 134 5.99 -1.47 10.03
CA LEU A 134 5.43 -0.98 8.75
C LEU A 134 3.98 -0.51 8.92
N HIS A 135 3.13 -1.31 9.58
CA HIS A 135 1.76 -0.89 9.86
C HIS A 135 1.68 0.43 10.63
N ARG A 136 2.47 0.57 11.71
CA ARG A 136 2.46 1.76 12.56
C ARG A 136 2.98 3.01 11.84
N PHE A 137 4.03 2.87 11.04
CA PHE A 137 4.54 3.96 10.21
C PHE A 137 3.46 4.47 9.26
N PHE A 138 2.83 3.57 8.49
CA PHE A 138 1.77 3.98 7.57
C PHE A 138 0.56 4.54 8.30
N HIS A 139 0.22 4.01 9.46
CA HIS A 139 -0.89 4.50 10.28
C HIS A 139 -0.64 5.93 10.79
N ASP A 140 0.52 6.19 11.41
CA ASP A 140 0.84 7.52 11.94
C ASP A 140 1.01 8.54 10.80
N LEU A 141 1.65 8.15 9.68
CA LEU A 141 1.72 9.00 8.48
C LEU A 141 0.33 9.28 7.87
N ASP A 142 -0.60 8.33 7.88
CA ASP A 142 -1.96 8.57 7.36
C ASP A 142 -2.70 9.59 8.24
N ILE A 143 -2.45 9.58 9.55
CA ILE A 143 -2.97 10.61 10.47
C ILE A 143 -2.33 11.96 10.15
N ASP A 144 -1.01 12.04 10.13
CA ASP A 144 -0.27 13.31 10.10
C ASP A 144 -0.21 13.94 8.69
N TYR A 145 -0.19 13.13 7.62
CA TYR A 145 -0.11 13.60 6.24
C TYR A 145 -1.49 13.67 5.54
N ASN A 146 -2.36 12.68 5.77
CA ASN A 146 -3.65 12.57 5.09
C ASN A 146 -4.85 12.98 5.97
N ASP A 147 -4.63 13.48 7.18
CA ASP A 147 -5.72 13.85 8.11
C ASP A 147 -6.65 12.67 8.47
N TYR A 148 -6.14 11.43 8.49
CA TYR A 148 -6.93 10.24 8.81
C TYR A 148 -7.49 10.28 10.25
N LYS A 149 -8.82 10.15 10.41
CA LYS A 149 -9.54 10.41 11.68
C LYS A 149 -10.39 9.25 12.18
N ASP A 150 -10.33 8.09 11.53
CA ASP A 150 -11.15 6.91 11.88
C ASP A 150 -10.56 6.09 13.04
N THR A 151 -9.56 6.64 13.74
CA THR A 151 -8.86 6.04 14.88
C THR A 151 -8.47 7.11 15.89
N THR A 152 -8.30 6.70 17.15
CA THR A 152 -7.65 7.52 18.21
C THR A 152 -6.29 6.97 18.61
N ASP A 153 -5.92 5.81 18.07
CA ASP A 153 -4.60 5.24 18.30
C ASP A 153 -3.55 6.15 17.63
N TYR A 154 -2.37 6.22 18.20
CA TYR A 154 -1.20 6.89 17.63
C TYR A 154 0.02 6.21 18.25
N PHE A 155 0.97 5.77 17.42
CA PHE A 155 2.06 4.91 17.90
C PHE A 155 3.37 5.66 18.14
N ASP A 156 3.44 6.91 17.70
CA ASP A 156 4.59 7.80 17.83
C ASP A 156 5.88 7.17 17.29
N VAL A 157 5.77 6.57 16.08
CA VAL A 157 6.91 5.93 15.40
C VAL A 157 7.50 6.78 14.27
N THR A 158 6.77 7.81 13.83
CA THR A 158 7.18 8.76 12.79
C THR A 158 7.86 9.97 13.39
N GLU A 159 8.85 10.52 12.68
CA GLU A 159 9.42 11.84 12.98
C GLU A 159 8.54 12.96 12.41
N TYR A 160 7.93 12.76 11.24
CA TYR A 160 7.02 13.73 10.63
C TYR A 160 5.73 13.90 11.43
N LYS A 161 5.35 15.16 11.72
CA LYS A 161 4.16 15.54 12.52
C LYS A 161 3.20 16.50 11.81
N GLY A 162 3.23 16.52 10.47
CA GLY A 162 2.44 17.46 9.66
C GLY A 162 3.14 18.79 9.38
N GLU A 163 2.57 19.57 8.45
CA GLU A 163 2.97 20.98 8.26
C GLU A 163 2.19 21.84 9.26
N GLY A 164 2.90 22.45 10.22
CA GLY A 164 2.33 23.33 11.24
C GLY A 164 1.88 24.69 10.74
#